data_AF-A0A931VAA9-F1
#
_entry.id   AF-A0A931VAA9-F1
#
_cell.length_a   1.000
_cell.length_b   1.000
_cell.length_c   1.000
_cell.angle_alpha   90.00
_cell.angle_beta   90.00
_cell.angle_gamma   90.00
#
_symmetry.space_group_name_H-M   'P 1'
#
loop_
_entity.id
_entity.type
_entity.pdbx_description
1 polymer ?
#
loop_
_entity_poly.entity_id
_entity_poly.type
_entity_poly.pdbx_seq_one_letter_code
_entity_poly.pdbx_strand_id
1 'polypeptide(L)'
;MNPSLSFSVVAAALCCRVFAIALLAALWPAAEVRAQDTDGDQMPDTWEIKFGLSETNAADALIDTDADGLTNLWEYAAGSDPLNQDSDADLVPDGADAAPVSRALILWGDPNWTEDDAYDYTAPAWVLGVYRVDGTWSSNPVSWYLPEAGDIDVGSLNVDLDRNILTNSVRYRLKFFDSTSGMLFMDLLDANGEAVVTDLFGNIQSGSNTEATVILDVPLASYTNAAVLHLRRQSGETRIFESLIYVDEDGDGLDQELERQLQTSDNQVDTDGDGLSDYDEVFVYGTDPTNPDSDNDGMPDGWEVTNGLNPKVNDASGDADGDGTSNLIEYRQGRDPRTGATNDTTSVVNLKVFTVLE
;
A
#
# COMPACT_ATOMS: atom_id res chain seq x y z
N MET A 1 -28.59 21.11 54.48
CA MET A 1 -29.58 20.09 54.11
C MET A 1 -29.30 19.68 52.69
N ASN A 2 -29.20 18.36 52.51
CA ASN A 2 -29.14 17.60 51.25
C ASN A 2 -27.83 17.55 50.43
N PRO A 3 -27.56 16.37 49.82
CA PRO A 3 -26.31 15.66 50.03
C PRO A 3 -25.61 15.27 48.72
N SER A 4 -24.45 14.65 48.89
CA SER A 4 -23.68 13.84 47.95
C SER A 4 -24.50 13.04 46.93
N LEU A 5 -24.09 13.12 45.66
CA LEU A 5 -24.17 12.02 44.71
C LEU A 5 -22.78 11.80 44.12
N SER A 6 -22.08 10.84 44.70
CA SER A 6 -20.95 10.14 44.09
C SER A 6 -21.49 9.27 42.96
N PHE A 7 -21.04 9.51 41.73
CA PHE A 7 -21.12 8.52 40.66
C PHE A 7 -19.71 8.17 40.19
N SER A 8 -19.52 6.86 40.07
CA SER A 8 -18.27 6.13 39.96
C SER A 8 -17.44 6.50 38.72
N VAL A 9 -16.13 6.62 38.93
CA VAL A 9 -15.09 6.73 37.90
C VAL A 9 -14.85 5.35 37.31
N VAL A 10 -15.75 4.84 36.46
CA VAL A 10 -15.50 3.70 35.55
C VAL A 10 -16.52 3.75 34.40
N ALA A 11 -16.38 4.67 33.43
CA ALA A 11 -17.12 4.62 32.15
C ALA A 11 -16.67 5.66 31.08
N ALA A 12 -15.46 6.23 31.18
CA ALA A 12 -15.06 7.33 30.29
C ALA A 12 -13.62 7.20 29.77
N ALA A 13 -13.19 5.99 29.42
CA ALA A 13 -11.86 5.72 28.88
C ALA A 13 -11.88 4.98 27.53
N LEU A 14 -13.01 4.93 26.82
CA LEU A 14 -13.10 4.23 25.52
C LEU A 14 -13.33 5.14 24.30
N CYS A 15 -13.31 6.47 24.44
CA CYS A 15 -13.69 7.37 23.34
C CYS A 15 -12.55 8.31 22.88
N CYS A 16 -11.28 7.98 23.17
CA CYS A 16 -10.17 8.90 22.88
C CYS A 16 -8.90 8.14 22.48
N ARG A 17 -8.95 7.33 21.42
CA ARG A 17 -7.75 6.79 20.74
C ARG A 17 -7.80 6.75 19.21
N VAL A 18 -8.91 7.14 18.56
CA VAL A 18 -9.01 7.19 17.08
C VAL A 18 -8.36 8.45 16.46
N PHE A 19 -7.71 9.32 17.24
CA PHE A 19 -7.19 10.59 16.74
C PHE A 19 -5.83 10.53 16.00
N ALA A 20 -5.35 9.34 15.63
CA ALA A 20 -4.12 9.17 14.85
C ALA A 20 -4.33 8.71 13.39
N ILE A 21 -5.58 8.50 12.95
CA ILE A 21 -5.90 8.28 11.52
C ILE A 21 -6.18 9.63 10.79
N ALA A 22 -6.13 10.75 11.51
CA ALA A 22 -6.44 12.07 10.95
C ALA A 22 -5.28 12.81 10.25
N LEU A 23 -4.10 12.19 10.04
CA LEU A 23 -2.96 12.89 9.43
C LEU A 23 -2.56 12.41 8.02
N LEU A 24 -3.27 11.45 7.44
CA LEU A 24 -3.10 11.06 6.02
C LEU A 24 -4.33 11.33 5.14
N ALA A 25 -5.47 11.72 5.72
CA ALA A 25 -6.67 12.11 4.96
C ALA A 25 -6.61 13.52 4.33
N ALA A 26 -5.48 14.24 4.46
CA ALA A 26 -5.38 15.67 4.08
C ALA A 26 -4.77 15.94 2.70
N LEU A 27 -4.53 14.92 1.88
CA LEU A 27 -4.00 15.08 0.51
C LEU A 27 -4.79 14.29 -0.55
N TRP A 28 -6.06 13.96 -0.29
CA TRP A 28 -6.97 13.53 -1.35
C TRP A 28 -7.40 14.78 -2.14
N PRO A 29 -7.15 14.88 -3.44
CA PRO A 29 -7.80 15.90 -4.24
C PRO A 29 -9.30 15.60 -4.18
N ALA A 30 -10.03 16.54 -3.61
CA ALA A 30 -11.48 16.53 -3.61
C ALA A 30 -11.99 16.42 -5.06
N ALA A 31 -12.94 15.51 -5.26
CA ALA A 31 -13.75 15.30 -6.45
C ALA A 31 -13.10 14.49 -7.58
N GLU A 32 -13.07 13.15 -7.46
CA GLU A 32 -13.28 12.24 -8.60
C GLU A 32 -13.42 10.74 -8.23
N VAL A 33 -14.16 10.41 -7.16
CA VAL A 33 -14.81 9.09 -7.01
C VAL A 33 -16.21 9.34 -6.46
N ARG A 34 -17.10 9.87 -7.31
CA ARG A 34 -18.55 9.71 -7.10
C ARG A 34 -18.99 8.63 -8.07
N ALA A 35 -18.48 7.41 -7.86
CA ALA A 35 -19.29 6.25 -8.21
C ALA A 35 -20.67 6.50 -7.58
N GLN A 36 -21.73 6.25 -8.34
CA GLN A 36 -23.10 6.64 -8.01
C GLN A 36 -23.35 6.45 -6.50
N ASP A 37 -23.70 7.53 -5.80
CA ASP A 37 -23.94 7.57 -4.36
C ASP A 37 -25.36 8.12 -4.22
N THR A 38 -26.32 7.20 -4.26
CA THR A 38 -27.73 7.49 -4.49
C THR A 38 -28.37 8.19 -3.30
N ASP A 39 -27.87 7.96 -2.08
CA ASP A 39 -28.39 8.58 -0.87
C ASP A 39 -27.49 9.66 -0.24
N GLY A 40 -26.28 9.84 -0.75
CA GLY A 40 -25.40 10.96 -0.45
C GLY A 40 -24.63 10.81 0.85
N ASP A 41 -24.37 9.58 1.31
CA ASP A 41 -23.70 9.31 2.57
C ASP A 41 -22.17 9.16 2.49
N GLN A 42 -21.65 9.22 1.25
CA GLN A 42 -20.24 9.08 0.87
C GLN A 42 -19.75 7.64 0.72
N MET A 43 -20.62 6.64 0.81
CA MET A 43 -20.37 5.30 0.30
C MET A 43 -20.88 5.19 -1.14
N PRO A 44 -20.14 4.56 -2.07
CA PRO A 44 -20.66 4.28 -3.41
C PRO A 44 -21.70 3.15 -3.43
N ASP A 45 -22.75 3.29 -4.26
CA ASP A 45 -23.79 2.27 -4.49
C ASP A 45 -23.17 0.90 -4.82
N THR A 46 -22.07 0.88 -5.57
CA THR A 46 -21.36 -0.36 -5.95
C THR A 46 -20.76 -1.08 -4.75
N TRP A 47 -20.18 -0.34 -3.81
CA TRP A 47 -19.64 -0.87 -2.56
C TRP A 47 -20.76 -1.35 -1.64
N GLU A 48 -21.84 -0.58 -1.55
CA GLU A 48 -23.02 -0.97 -0.78
C GLU A 48 -23.65 -2.26 -1.30
N ILE A 49 -23.84 -2.40 -2.62
CA ILE A 49 -24.35 -3.63 -3.25
C ILE A 49 -23.43 -4.81 -2.93
N LYS A 50 -22.10 -4.63 -2.99
CA LYS A 50 -21.12 -5.69 -2.73
C LYS A 50 -21.29 -6.30 -1.35
N PHE A 51 -21.50 -5.46 -0.34
CA PHE A 51 -21.67 -5.88 1.06
C PHE A 51 -23.14 -6.00 1.49
N GLY A 52 -24.09 -5.85 0.57
CA GLY A 52 -25.52 -5.96 0.86
C GLY A 52 -26.08 -4.85 1.76
N LEU A 53 -25.42 -3.70 1.76
CA LEU A 53 -25.89 -2.44 2.36
C LEU A 53 -26.90 -1.74 1.42
N SER A 54 -27.45 -0.62 1.84
CA SER A 54 -28.64 -0.03 1.23
C SER A 54 -28.36 1.30 0.52
N GLU A 55 -28.24 1.23 -0.81
CA GLU A 55 -28.07 2.35 -1.78
C GLU A 55 -29.07 3.54 -1.64
N THR A 56 -30.09 3.42 -0.80
CA THR A 56 -31.14 4.44 -0.64
C THR A 56 -31.34 4.89 0.81
N ASN A 57 -30.48 4.45 1.73
CA ASN A 57 -30.58 4.72 3.15
C ASN A 57 -29.25 5.17 3.77
N ALA A 58 -28.94 6.45 3.59
CA ALA A 58 -27.76 7.15 4.10
C ALA A 58 -27.43 7.01 5.61
N ALA A 59 -28.34 6.40 6.39
CA ALA A 59 -28.12 6.14 7.80
C ALA A 59 -27.34 4.84 8.06
N ASP A 60 -27.24 3.94 7.08
CA ASP A 60 -26.48 2.70 7.24
C ASP A 60 -24.96 2.91 7.14
N ALA A 61 -24.47 3.98 6.49
CA ALA A 61 -23.08 4.46 6.65
C ALA A 61 -22.61 4.58 8.11
N LEU A 62 -23.53 4.90 9.03
CA LEU A 62 -23.26 5.08 10.45
C LEU A 62 -23.46 3.81 11.29
N ILE A 63 -23.88 2.71 10.67
CA ILE A 63 -24.05 1.43 11.34
C ILE A 63 -22.69 0.74 11.37
N ASP A 64 -22.36 0.20 12.54
CA ASP A 64 -21.27 -0.75 12.78
C ASP A 64 -21.90 -2.14 12.66
N THR A 65 -21.77 -2.75 11.48
CA THR A 65 -22.59 -3.90 11.08
C THR A 65 -22.09 -5.20 11.69
N ASP A 66 -20.78 -5.35 11.83
CA ASP A 66 -20.11 -6.51 12.39
C ASP A 66 -19.69 -6.33 13.87
N ALA A 67 -19.84 -5.13 14.43
CA ALA A 67 -19.59 -4.78 15.83
C ALA A 67 -18.09 -4.79 16.22
N ASP A 68 -17.22 -4.37 15.31
CA ASP A 68 -15.78 -4.28 15.49
C ASP A 68 -15.31 -2.89 15.98
N GLY A 69 -16.17 -1.87 15.84
CA GLY A 69 -15.94 -0.49 16.25
C GLY A 69 -15.76 0.51 15.10
N LEU A 70 -15.76 0.09 13.84
CA LEU A 70 -15.89 0.94 12.67
C LEU A 70 -17.36 1.00 12.22
N THR A 71 -17.75 2.09 11.58
CA THR A 71 -19.03 2.12 10.86
C THR A 71 -18.78 1.76 9.41
N ASN A 72 -19.79 1.30 8.68
CA ASN A 72 -19.67 0.96 7.26
C ASN A 72 -18.92 2.04 6.43
N LEU A 73 -19.17 3.32 6.70
CA LEU A 73 -18.44 4.42 6.04
C LEU A 73 -16.95 4.48 6.42
N TRP A 74 -16.61 4.22 7.68
CA TRP A 74 -15.22 4.15 8.13
C TRP A 74 -14.51 2.92 7.58
N GLU A 75 -15.22 1.81 7.39
CA GLU A 75 -14.70 0.60 6.77
C GLU A 75 -14.44 0.81 5.28
N TYR A 76 -15.37 1.44 4.56
CA TYR A 76 -15.13 1.90 3.20
C TYR A 76 -13.86 2.78 3.11
N ALA A 77 -13.66 3.69 4.06
CA ALA A 77 -12.47 4.54 4.10
C ALA A 77 -11.17 3.79 4.49
N ALA A 78 -11.28 2.71 5.28
CA ALA A 78 -10.17 1.85 5.69
C ALA A 78 -9.87 0.74 4.67
N GLY A 79 -10.81 0.46 3.78
CA GLY A 79 -10.80 -0.71 2.90
C GLY A 79 -11.25 -1.99 3.60
N SER A 80 -11.73 -1.99 4.84
CA SER A 80 -12.13 -3.23 5.53
C SER A 80 -13.50 -3.76 5.07
N ASP A 81 -13.81 -5.01 5.42
CA ASP A 81 -15.06 -5.69 5.10
C ASP A 81 -16.12 -5.45 6.20
N PRO A 82 -17.20 -4.69 5.92
CA PRO A 82 -18.23 -4.33 6.89
C PRO A 82 -19.05 -5.46 7.49
N LEU A 83 -18.82 -6.69 7.05
CA LEU A 83 -19.48 -7.86 7.57
C LEU A 83 -18.52 -8.78 8.34
N ASN A 84 -17.24 -8.41 8.47
CA ASN A 84 -16.21 -9.26 9.04
C ASN A 84 -15.33 -8.48 10.02
N GLN A 85 -15.47 -8.83 11.30
CA GLN A 85 -14.79 -8.14 12.42
C GLN A 85 -13.27 -8.04 12.31
N ASP A 86 -12.64 -8.87 11.49
CA ASP A 86 -11.19 -9.03 11.35
C ASP A 86 -10.92 -9.39 9.87
N SER A 87 -10.78 -8.35 9.06
CA SER A 87 -10.76 -8.42 7.59
C SER A 87 -9.53 -9.11 7.05
N ASP A 88 -8.37 -8.95 7.69
CA ASP A 88 -7.13 -9.61 7.30
C ASP A 88 -6.77 -10.84 8.14
N ALA A 89 -7.66 -11.22 9.06
CA ALA A 89 -7.60 -12.40 9.91
C ALA A 89 -6.34 -12.47 10.79
N ASP A 90 -5.82 -11.32 11.22
CA ASP A 90 -4.65 -11.22 12.10
C ASP A 90 -5.00 -11.32 13.61
N LEU A 91 -6.29 -11.52 13.92
CA LEU A 91 -6.89 -11.61 15.25
C LEU A 91 -7.08 -10.26 15.96
N VAL A 92 -6.91 -9.15 15.27
CA VAL A 92 -7.20 -7.80 15.76
C VAL A 92 -8.37 -7.22 14.96
N PRO A 93 -9.46 -6.81 15.63
CA PRO A 93 -10.62 -6.31 14.90
C PRO A 93 -10.32 -5.02 14.13
N ASP A 94 -10.93 -4.80 12.98
CA ASP A 94 -10.56 -3.71 12.06
C ASP A 94 -10.62 -2.32 12.74
N GLY A 95 -11.58 -2.08 13.63
CA GLY A 95 -11.71 -0.85 14.41
C GLY A 95 -10.67 -0.64 15.51
N ALA A 96 -9.95 -1.69 15.88
CA ALA A 96 -8.77 -1.63 16.71
C ALA A 96 -7.46 -1.74 15.89
N ASP A 97 -7.57 -2.09 14.61
CA ASP A 97 -6.46 -2.34 13.72
C ASP A 97 -6.01 -1.06 12.99
N ALA A 98 -4.70 -0.83 12.94
CA ALA A 98 -4.11 0.23 12.15
C ALA A 98 -3.94 -0.14 10.67
N ALA A 99 -4.05 -1.43 10.34
CA ALA A 99 -3.84 -1.99 9.01
C ALA A 99 -4.79 -3.18 8.71
N PRO A 100 -6.12 -2.96 8.73
CA PRO A 100 -7.16 -4.01 8.66
C PRO A 100 -7.23 -4.81 7.34
N VAL A 101 -6.27 -4.65 6.44
CA VAL A 101 -6.28 -5.15 5.06
C VAL A 101 -4.94 -5.70 4.61
N SER A 102 -4.19 -6.40 5.47
CA SER A 102 -3.09 -7.30 5.08
C SER A 102 -1.70 -6.69 4.82
N ARG A 103 -1.43 -5.48 5.30
CA ARG A 103 -0.09 -4.85 5.19
C ARG A 103 0.56 -4.60 6.53
N ALA A 104 1.77 -5.12 6.73
CA ALA A 104 2.54 -4.84 7.94
C ALA A 104 3.22 -3.46 7.84
N LEU A 105 2.59 -2.40 8.33
CA LEU A 105 3.23 -1.09 8.49
C LEU A 105 3.93 -1.01 9.85
N ILE A 106 5.26 -1.04 9.82
CA ILE A 106 6.11 -0.95 11.01
C ILE A 106 6.71 0.45 11.09
N LEU A 107 6.27 1.23 12.08
CA LEU A 107 6.82 2.56 12.37
C LEU A 107 7.98 2.42 13.37
N TRP A 108 9.20 2.40 12.84
CA TRP A 108 10.39 2.24 13.67
C TRP A 108 10.57 3.45 14.60
N GLY A 109 10.59 3.22 15.92
CA GLY A 109 10.68 4.30 16.91
C GLY A 109 9.37 4.65 17.60
N ASP A 110 8.25 4.08 17.16
CA ASP A 110 7.03 4.11 17.94
C ASP A 110 7.06 2.97 18.98
N PRO A 111 7.06 3.30 20.28
CA PRO A 111 7.18 2.32 21.35
C PRO A 111 6.00 1.34 21.41
N ASN A 112 4.85 1.66 20.79
CA ASN A 112 3.73 0.71 20.72
C ASN A 112 4.08 -0.53 19.89
N TRP A 113 5.06 -0.43 18.98
CA TRP A 113 5.43 -1.51 18.05
C TRP A 113 6.81 -2.11 18.32
N THR A 114 7.64 -1.46 19.12
CA THR A 114 9.10 -1.70 19.06
C THR A 114 9.84 -1.75 20.40
N GLU A 115 9.15 -1.75 21.55
CA GLU A 115 9.77 -2.00 22.86
C GLU A 115 9.30 -3.32 23.47
N ASP A 116 10.25 -4.24 23.72
CA ASP A 116 10.16 -5.42 24.57
C ASP A 116 8.92 -6.34 24.37
N ASP A 117 8.98 -7.22 23.37
CA ASP A 117 8.18 -8.45 23.19
C ASP A 117 6.83 -8.50 23.94
N ALA A 118 5.85 -7.65 23.60
CA ALA A 118 4.44 -7.89 23.97
C ALA A 118 3.46 -6.82 23.46
N TYR A 119 2.61 -7.25 22.52
CA TYR A 119 1.16 -6.96 22.50
C TYR A 119 0.69 -5.53 22.19
N ASP A 120 0.87 -5.11 20.94
CA ASP A 120 -0.20 -4.46 20.18
C ASP A 120 0.06 -4.83 18.70
N TYR A 121 -0.61 -5.87 18.23
CA TYR A 121 -0.39 -6.47 16.91
C TYR A 121 -1.38 -5.86 15.92
N THR A 122 -0.93 -5.43 14.74
CA THR A 122 -1.73 -4.97 13.59
C THR A 122 -1.01 -5.38 12.30
N ALA A 123 -0.54 -6.62 12.33
CA ALA A 123 0.37 -7.13 11.32
C ALA A 123 -0.21 -8.47 10.87
N PRO A 124 -0.22 -8.75 9.56
CA PRO A 124 -0.82 -9.95 9.01
C PRO A 124 -0.41 -11.20 9.79
N ALA A 125 -1.28 -12.21 9.89
CA ALA A 125 -1.07 -13.42 10.70
C ALA A 125 0.28 -14.16 10.47
N TRP A 126 0.95 -13.92 9.34
CA TRP A 126 2.28 -14.44 9.04
C TRP A 126 3.46 -13.64 9.63
N VAL A 127 3.23 -12.48 10.25
CA VAL A 127 4.23 -11.72 11.01
C VAL A 127 4.12 -12.12 12.48
N LEU A 128 5.11 -12.87 12.98
CA LEU A 128 5.10 -13.37 14.36
C LEU A 128 5.59 -12.32 15.37
N GLY A 129 6.39 -11.36 14.92
CA GLY A 129 6.93 -10.32 15.77
C GLY A 129 7.96 -9.45 15.06
N VAL A 130 8.21 -8.27 15.62
CA VAL A 130 9.22 -7.33 15.14
C VAL A 130 10.05 -6.85 16.32
N TYR A 131 11.37 -6.82 16.15
CA TYR A 131 12.27 -6.42 17.23
C TYR A 131 13.57 -5.86 16.69
N ARG A 132 14.29 -5.11 17.53
CA ARG A 132 15.63 -4.59 17.21
C ARG A 132 16.71 -5.28 18.02
N VAL A 133 17.92 -5.26 17.49
CA VAL A 133 19.15 -5.48 18.23
C VAL A 133 19.97 -4.19 18.14
N ASP A 134 20.31 -3.59 19.28
CA ASP A 134 21.04 -2.32 19.38
C ASP A 134 20.39 -1.12 18.66
N GLY A 135 21.05 0.03 18.73
CA GLY A 135 20.52 1.31 18.29
C GLY A 135 19.54 1.93 19.28
N THR A 136 19.10 3.15 18.98
CA THR A 136 18.19 3.91 19.85
C THR A 136 16.96 4.34 19.10
N TRP A 137 15.86 4.53 19.83
CA TRP A 137 14.68 5.18 19.27
C TRP A 137 14.93 6.70 19.31
N SER A 138 14.73 7.34 18.17
CA SER A 138 14.66 8.79 18.06
C SER A 138 13.19 9.19 18.04
N SER A 139 12.83 10.27 18.74
CA SER A 139 11.45 10.79 18.77
C SER A 139 11.22 11.97 17.82
N ASN A 140 12.27 12.49 17.19
CA ASN A 140 12.15 13.60 16.24
C ASN A 140 13.29 13.58 15.21
N PRO A 141 13.07 13.02 14.02
CA PRO A 141 11.89 12.24 13.62
C PRO A 141 11.81 10.90 14.36
N VAL A 142 10.60 10.33 14.43
CA VAL A 142 10.36 8.96 14.92
C VAL A 142 11.13 7.99 14.03
N SER A 143 12.14 7.32 14.59
CA SER A 143 13.02 6.42 13.83
C SER A 143 13.81 5.46 14.72
N TRP A 144 14.21 4.32 14.15
CA TRP A 144 15.40 3.60 14.62
C TRP A 144 16.64 4.36 14.18
N TYR A 145 17.56 4.64 15.10
CA TYR A 145 18.75 5.42 14.84
C TYR A 145 20.00 4.75 15.38
N LEU A 146 20.99 4.62 14.50
CA LEU A 146 22.37 4.26 14.80
C LEU A 146 23.27 5.39 14.32
N PRO A 147 24.04 6.06 15.20
CA PRO A 147 24.94 7.13 14.81
C PRO A 147 26.12 6.61 13.99
N GLU A 148 26.69 7.49 13.18
CA GLU A 148 28.01 7.29 12.59
C GLU A 148 29.09 7.36 13.70
N ALA A 149 29.51 6.24 14.27
CA ALA A 149 30.68 6.25 15.14
C ALA A 149 31.32 4.87 15.34
N GLY A 150 32.67 4.86 15.25
CA GLY A 150 33.64 4.30 16.22
C GLY A 150 33.58 2.84 16.69
N ASP A 151 32.41 2.24 16.83
CA ASP A 151 32.21 0.97 17.52
C ASP A 151 31.46 -0.06 16.65
N ILE A 152 31.79 -1.30 16.96
CA ILE A 152 31.49 -2.59 16.35
C ILE A 152 30.00 -3.02 16.39
N ASP A 153 29.10 -2.13 16.79
CA ASP A 153 27.69 -2.47 16.99
C ASP A 153 26.99 -2.60 15.63
N VAL A 154 26.85 -3.86 15.19
CA VAL A 154 26.05 -4.27 14.04
C VAL A 154 24.59 -4.39 14.46
N GLY A 155 23.97 -3.26 14.76
CA GLY A 155 22.55 -3.26 15.11
C GLY A 155 21.69 -3.74 13.94
N SER A 156 20.52 -4.30 14.28
CA SER A 156 19.58 -4.83 13.30
C SER A 156 18.12 -4.55 13.64
N LEU A 157 17.29 -4.60 12.61
CA LEU A 157 15.84 -4.68 12.69
C LEU A 157 15.41 -6.03 12.14
N ASN A 158 14.56 -6.73 12.87
CA ASN A 158 14.18 -8.11 12.61
C ASN A 158 12.65 -8.21 12.51
N VAL A 159 12.19 -9.02 11.57
CA VAL A 159 10.78 -9.39 11.39
C VAL A 159 10.70 -10.90 11.34
N ASP A 160 10.08 -11.51 12.36
CA ASP A 160 9.85 -12.95 12.45
C ASP A 160 8.62 -13.33 11.63
N LEU A 161 8.73 -14.44 10.89
CA LEU A 161 7.74 -14.89 9.91
C LEU A 161 7.20 -16.28 10.23
N ASP A 162 5.88 -16.47 10.12
CA ASP A 162 5.27 -17.80 10.11
C ASP A 162 5.32 -18.40 8.70
N ARG A 163 6.33 -19.24 8.46
CA ARG A 163 6.51 -19.94 7.19
C ARG A 163 5.56 -21.12 6.96
N ASN A 164 4.65 -21.42 7.89
CA ASN A 164 3.55 -22.36 7.62
C ASN A 164 2.42 -21.69 6.82
N ILE A 165 2.30 -20.36 6.92
CA ILE A 165 1.28 -19.56 6.24
C ILE A 165 1.92 -18.81 5.07
N LEU A 166 3.03 -18.11 5.30
CA LEU A 166 3.72 -17.35 4.27
C LEU A 166 4.59 -18.24 3.39
N THR A 167 4.06 -18.57 2.22
CA THR A 167 4.77 -19.34 1.18
C THR A 167 5.26 -18.48 0.02
N ASN A 168 4.63 -17.33 -0.19
CA ASN A 168 4.91 -16.39 -1.29
C ASN A 168 6.17 -15.57 -1.01
N SER A 169 6.65 -14.91 -2.07
CA SER A 169 7.59 -13.80 -1.92
C SER A 169 6.88 -12.60 -1.27
N VAL A 170 7.64 -11.73 -0.63
CA VAL A 170 7.09 -10.49 -0.04
C VAL A 170 7.78 -9.28 -0.64
N ARG A 171 7.02 -8.20 -0.80
CA ARG A 171 7.54 -6.88 -1.11
C ARG A 171 7.84 -6.15 0.19
N TYR A 172 9.08 -5.70 0.34
CA TYR A 172 9.55 -4.94 1.50
C TYR A 172 9.88 -3.53 1.06
N ARG A 173 9.00 -2.58 1.38
CA ARG A 173 9.25 -1.16 1.19
C ARG A 173 9.90 -0.58 2.45
N LEU A 174 11.03 0.08 2.27
CA LEU A 174 11.83 0.63 3.36
C LEU A 174 12.06 2.13 3.14
N LYS A 175 11.70 2.95 4.13
CA LYS A 175 11.99 4.39 4.13
C LYS A 175 13.07 4.71 5.15
N PHE A 176 14.14 5.36 4.68
CA PHE A 176 15.35 5.57 5.47
C PHE A 176 16.08 6.86 5.08
N PHE A 177 17.03 7.27 5.92
CA PHE A 177 17.99 8.32 5.57
C PHE A 177 19.22 7.69 4.90
N ASP A 178 19.45 8.05 3.63
CA ASP A 178 20.50 7.47 2.79
C ASP A 178 21.86 8.13 3.06
N SER A 179 22.54 7.66 4.12
CA SER A 179 23.80 8.26 4.58
C SER A 179 24.96 7.97 3.63
N THR A 180 25.82 8.98 3.42
CA THR A 180 27.06 8.83 2.62
C THR A 180 28.04 7.76 3.13
N SER A 181 27.98 7.42 4.41
CA SER A 181 28.87 6.43 5.03
C SER A 181 28.16 5.16 5.47
N GLY A 182 26.83 5.13 5.35
CA GLY A 182 26.02 4.03 5.84
C GLY A 182 26.08 2.81 4.92
N MET A 183 26.13 1.65 5.56
CA MET A 183 26.06 0.36 4.88
C MET A 183 24.98 -0.48 5.55
N LEU A 184 23.91 -0.73 4.79
CA LEU A 184 22.72 -1.42 5.25
C LEU A 184 22.46 -2.61 4.34
N PHE A 185 22.26 -3.78 4.93
CA PHE A 185 22.08 -5.04 4.22
C PHE A 185 20.84 -5.75 4.70
N MET A 186 20.24 -6.54 3.82
CA MET A 186 19.21 -7.49 4.19
C MET A 186 19.80 -8.90 4.13
N ASP A 187 19.75 -9.59 5.26
CA ASP A 187 19.99 -11.02 5.36
C ASP A 187 18.64 -11.73 5.55
N LEU A 188 18.60 -13.03 5.27
CA LEU A 188 17.53 -13.90 5.72
C LEU A 188 18.10 -14.89 6.73
N LEU A 189 17.48 -15.01 7.90
CA LEU A 189 17.88 -15.98 8.92
C LEU A 189 16.84 -17.10 9.03
N ASP A 190 17.26 -18.26 9.50
CA ASP A 190 16.36 -19.35 9.87
C ASP A 190 15.74 -19.10 11.26
N ALA A 191 14.85 -20.01 11.70
CA ALA A 191 14.18 -19.91 12.99
C ALA A 191 15.12 -20.00 14.22
N ASN A 192 16.39 -20.38 14.03
CA ASN A 192 17.41 -20.40 15.07
C ASN A 192 18.31 -19.15 15.04
N GLY A 193 18.07 -18.22 14.11
CA GLY A 193 18.90 -17.05 13.88
C GLY A 193 20.16 -17.32 13.06
N GLU A 194 20.30 -18.49 12.41
CA GLU A 194 21.41 -18.77 11.50
C GLU A 194 21.14 -18.20 10.11
N ALA A 195 22.15 -17.60 9.47
CA ALA A 195 22.00 -17.00 8.16
C ALA A 195 21.71 -18.06 7.07
N VAL A 196 20.57 -17.90 6.39
CA VAL A 196 20.20 -18.64 5.18
C VAL A 196 20.81 -17.98 3.94
N VAL A 197 20.75 -16.66 3.88
CA VAL A 197 21.44 -15.84 2.88
C VAL A 197 21.86 -14.52 3.51
N THR A 198 23.02 -14.00 3.11
CA THR A 198 23.55 -12.72 3.56
C THR A 198 23.64 -11.73 2.40
N ASP A 199 23.44 -10.45 2.70
CA ASP A 199 23.58 -9.35 1.74
C ASP A 199 22.75 -9.54 0.46
N LEU A 200 21.49 -9.97 0.60
CA LEU A 200 20.58 -10.39 -0.48
C LEU A 200 20.49 -9.38 -1.64
N PHE A 201 20.52 -8.08 -1.33
CA PHE A 201 20.47 -6.98 -2.29
C PHE A 201 21.77 -6.17 -2.38
N GLY A 202 22.85 -6.64 -1.73
CA GLY A 202 24.03 -5.81 -1.48
C GLY A 202 23.74 -4.64 -0.55
N ASN A 203 24.53 -3.56 -0.65
CA ASN A 203 24.30 -2.36 0.15
C ASN A 203 23.09 -1.59 -0.37
N ILE A 204 22.09 -1.42 0.48
CA ILE A 204 20.85 -0.70 0.18
C ILE A 204 21.08 0.82 0.15
N GLN A 205 22.08 1.33 0.88
CA GLN A 205 22.39 2.76 0.90
C GLN A 205 23.29 3.16 -0.27
N SER A 206 22.90 4.22 -0.97
CA SER A 206 23.61 4.78 -2.13
C SER A 206 24.44 6.02 -1.78
N GLY A 207 24.18 6.63 -0.62
CA GLY A 207 24.91 7.78 -0.10
C GLY A 207 24.46 9.14 -0.65
N SER A 208 23.19 9.29 -1.02
CA SER A 208 22.62 10.56 -1.52
C SER A 208 22.51 11.67 -0.45
N ASN A 209 22.62 11.32 0.83
CA ASN A 209 22.44 12.21 1.98
C ASN A 209 21.05 12.86 2.07
N THR A 210 20.03 12.14 1.59
CA THR A 210 18.62 12.53 1.63
C THR A 210 17.75 11.38 2.13
N GLU A 211 16.48 11.65 2.47
CA GLU A 211 15.52 10.56 2.67
C GLU A 211 15.32 9.81 1.35
N ALA A 212 15.28 8.49 1.45
CA ALA A 212 15.07 7.60 0.32
C ALA A 212 14.03 6.54 0.68
N THR A 213 13.37 6.02 -0.34
CA THR A 213 12.51 4.84 -0.25
C THR A 213 13.01 3.83 -1.26
N VAL A 214 13.15 2.59 -0.83
CA VAL A 214 13.45 1.45 -1.70
C VAL A 214 12.34 0.42 -1.58
N ILE A 215 12.08 -0.29 -2.66
CA ILE A 215 11.19 -1.44 -2.70
C ILE A 215 12.08 -2.66 -3.01
N LEU A 216 12.00 -3.68 -2.16
CA LEU A 216 12.81 -4.89 -2.24
C LEU A 216 11.89 -6.09 -2.38
N ASP A 217 11.97 -6.80 -3.50
CA ASP A 217 11.23 -8.05 -3.72
C ASP A 217 12.02 -9.20 -3.08
N VAL A 218 11.60 -9.62 -1.88
CA VAL A 218 12.25 -10.66 -1.09
C VAL A 218 11.73 -12.03 -1.54
N PRO A 219 12.55 -12.87 -2.20
CA PRO A 219 12.06 -14.08 -2.85
C PRO A 219 11.96 -15.26 -1.86
N LEU A 220 11.15 -15.11 -0.82
CA LEU A 220 10.98 -16.08 0.27
C LEU A 220 10.56 -17.47 -0.23
N ALA A 221 9.86 -17.56 -1.37
CA ALA A 221 9.53 -18.82 -2.02
C ALA A 221 10.78 -19.65 -2.40
N SER A 222 11.92 -18.99 -2.68
CA SER A 222 13.20 -19.64 -2.97
C SER A 222 13.99 -20.00 -1.71
N TYR A 223 13.64 -19.43 -0.57
CA TYR A 223 14.30 -19.61 0.72
C TYR A 223 13.32 -20.16 1.76
N THR A 224 12.89 -21.41 1.58
CA THR A 224 11.81 -22.03 2.37
C THR A 224 12.13 -22.16 3.87
N ASN A 225 13.40 -22.15 4.26
CA ASN A 225 13.82 -22.21 5.66
C ASN A 225 14.06 -20.83 6.29
N ALA A 226 13.97 -19.73 5.52
CA ALA A 226 14.13 -18.38 6.05
C ALA A 226 12.90 -18.03 6.90
N ALA A 227 13.10 -17.73 8.18
CA ALA A 227 12.04 -17.37 9.11
C ALA A 227 12.16 -15.92 9.62
N VAL A 228 13.26 -15.22 9.33
CA VAL A 228 13.49 -13.85 9.79
C VAL A 228 13.98 -12.98 8.64
N LEU A 229 13.33 -11.84 8.42
CA LEU A 229 13.88 -10.75 7.61
C LEU A 229 14.81 -9.93 8.50
N HIS A 230 16.10 -9.89 8.18
CA HIS A 230 17.13 -9.30 9.03
C HIS A 230 17.79 -8.11 8.34
N LEU A 231 17.34 -6.91 8.68
CA LEU A 231 17.92 -5.67 8.19
C LEU A 231 19.08 -5.27 9.09
N ARG A 232 20.30 -5.54 8.65
CA ARG A 232 21.53 -5.37 9.42
C ARG A 232 22.32 -4.16 8.96
N ARG A 233 22.73 -3.32 9.91
CA ARG A 233 23.73 -2.29 9.69
C ARG A 233 25.12 -2.89 9.77
N GLN A 234 25.99 -2.61 8.78
CA GLN A 234 27.42 -2.97 8.83
C GLN A 234 28.31 -1.81 9.28
N SER A 235 28.10 -0.60 8.76
CA SER A 235 28.85 0.61 9.16
C SER A 235 28.09 1.91 8.88
N GLY A 236 28.64 3.04 9.32
CA GLY A 236 28.10 4.39 9.09
C GLY A 236 26.83 4.70 9.87
N GLU A 237 26.28 5.90 9.63
CA GLU A 237 24.97 6.30 10.16
C GLU A 237 23.87 5.46 9.50
N THR A 238 22.92 4.99 10.28
CA THR A 238 21.71 4.36 9.76
C THR A 238 20.52 4.92 10.51
N ARG A 239 19.54 5.43 9.76
CA ARG A 239 18.26 5.86 10.31
C ARG A 239 17.14 5.29 9.46
N ILE A 240 16.27 4.49 10.07
CA ILE A 240 15.11 3.88 9.42
C ILE A 240 13.85 4.47 10.05
N PHE A 241 12.92 4.92 9.22
CA PHE A 241 11.68 5.57 9.68
C PHE A 241 10.53 4.57 9.74
N GLU A 242 10.29 3.86 8.64
CA GLU A 242 9.17 2.93 8.50
C GLU A 242 9.55 1.79 7.56
N SER A 243 8.85 0.67 7.72
CA SER A 243 8.86 -0.46 6.81
C SER A 243 7.43 -0.87 6.51
N LEU A 244 7.16 -1.21 5.26
CA LEU A 244 5.89 -1.78 4.84
C LEU A 244 6.16 -3.12 4.18
N ILE A 245 5.50 -4.18 4.64
CA ILE A 245 5.73 -5.54 4.17
C ILE A 245 4.39 -6.18 3.80
N TYR A 246 4.29 -6.71 2.59
CA TYR A 246 3.07 -7.32 2.05
C TYR A 246 3.40 -8.36 0.97
N VAL A 247 2.43 -9.19 0.62
CA VAL A 247 2.49 -10.11 -0.52
C VAL A 247 1.91 -9.39 -1.73
N ASP A 248 2.61 -9.48 -2.86
CA ASP A 248 2.30 -8.83 -4.13
C ASP A 248 2.75 -9.80 -5.22
N GLU A 249 1.83 -10.61 -5.73
CA GLU A 249 2.17 -11.81 -6.52
C GLU A 249 2.47 -11.48 -8.00
N ASP A 250 1.86 -10.44 -8.56
CA ASP A 250 2.15 -9.97 -9.92
C ASP A 250 3.07 -8.73 -9.98
N GLY A 251 3.29 -8.06 -8.86
CA GLY A 251 4.28 -7.00 -8.70
C GLY A 251 3.77 -5.61 -9.05
N ASP A 252 2.47 -5.40 -9.22
CA ASP A 252 1.88 -4.12 -9.62
C ASP A 252 1.84 -3.09 -8.48
N GLY A 253 1.94 -3.54 -7.22
CA GLY A 253 1.93 -2.70 -6.03
C GLY A 253 0.69 -2.83 -5.16
N LEU A 254 -0.32 -3.58 -5.59
CA LEU A 254 -1.46 -4.00 -4.79
C LEU A 254 -1.10 -5.24 -3.97
N ASP A 255 -1.73 -5.35 -2.80
CA ASP A 255 -1.64 -6.57 -1.99
C ASP A 255 -2.85 -7.46 -2.27
N GLN A 256 -2.74 -8.75 -1.99
CA GLN A 256 -3.79 -9.74 -2.25
C GLN A 256 -5.18 -9.35 -1.73
N GLU A 257 -5.24 -8.63 -0.61
CA GLU A 257 -6.51 -8.24 0.00
C GLU A 257 -7.12 -7.04 -0.72
N LEU A 258 -6.32 -6.03 -1.05
CA LEU A 258 -6.73 -4.92 -1.89
C LEU A 258 -7.17 -5.40 -3.29
N GLU A 259 -6.45 -6.35 -3.86
CA GLU A 259 -6.81 -7.06 -5.09
C GLU A 259 -8.21 -7.67 -5.01
N ARG A 260 -8.47 -8.47 -3.97
CA ARG A 260 -9.79 -9.07 -3.70
C ARG A 260 -10.88 -8.00 -3.57
N GLN A 261 -10.55 -6.84 -3.02
CA GLN A 261 -11.51 -5.75 -2.83
C GLN A 261 -11.87 -5.04 -4.13
N LEU A 262 -10.87 -4.77 -4.95
CA LEU A 262 -11.00 -4.17 -6.27
C LEU A 262 -11.55 -5.15 -7.31
N GLN A 263 -11.66 -6.44 -6.95
CA GLN A 263 -12.03 -7.53 -7.85
C GLN A 263 -11.02 -7.71 -9.00
N THR A 264 -9.78 -7.29 -8.75
CA THR A 264 -8.63 -7.50 -9.60
C THR A 264 -7.99 -8.85 -9.32
N SER A 265 -7.03 -9.22 -10.15
CA SER A 265 -6.39 -10.52 -10.15
C SER A 265 -4.94 -10.41 -9.67
N ASP A 266 -4.65 -10.92 -8.47
CA ASP A 266 -3.31 -10.93 -7.81
C ASP A 266 -2.21 -11.68 -8.60
N ASN A 267 -2.53 -12.16 -9.80
CA ASN A 267 -1.65 -12.83 -10.75
C ASN A 267 -1.55 -12.08 -12.10
N GLN A 268 -2.14 -10.90 -12.22
CA GLN A 268 -2.22 -10.10 -13.44
C GLN A 268 -2.12 -8.62 -13.09
N VAL A 269 -0.98 -8.02 -13.44
CA VAL A 269 -0.70 -6.59 -13.26
C VAL A 269 -1.77 -5.64 -13.83
N ASP A 270 -2.55 -6.11 -14.80
CA ASP A 270 -3.55 -5.36 -15.57
C ASP A 270 -4.73 -6.33 -15.77
N THR A 271 -5.77 -6.17 -14.96
CA THR A 271 -6.87 -7.13 -14.84
C THR A 271 -7.77 -7.12 -16.07
N ASP A 272 -8.04 -5.96 -16.65
CA ASP A 272 -8.93 -5.81 -17.79
C ASP A 272 -8.21 -5.82 -19.16
N GLY A 273 -6.88 -5.72 -19.14
CA GLY A 273 -5.98 -5.90 -20.27
C GLY A 273 -5.90 -4.69 -21.19
N ASP A 274 -6.13 -3.48 -20.69
CA ASP A 274 -6.16 -2.25 -21.49
C ASP A 274 -4.79 -1.57 -21.66
N GLY A 275 -3.79 -2.03 -20.88
CA GLY A 275 -2.42 -1.54 -20.88
C GLY A 275 -2.07 -0.57 -19.74
N LEU A 276 -2.99 -0.32 -18.81
CA LEU A 276 -2.76 0.35 -17.54
C LEU A 276 -2.76 -0.69 -16.41
N SER A 277 -1.89 -0.55 -15.40
CA SER A 277 -1.87 -1.52 -14.29
C SER A 277 -2.92 -1.19 -13.24
N ASP A 278 -3.47 -2.19 -12.58
CA ASP A 278 -4.54 -2.04 -11.56
C ASP A 278 -4.16 -1.00 -10.48
N TYR A 279 -2.91 -1.02 -10.01
CA TYR A 279 -2.38 0.03 -9.12
C TYR A 279 -2.45 1.46 -9.71
N ASP A 280 -2.03 1.65 -10.95
CA ASP A 280 -1.99 2.97 -11.61
C ASP A 280 -3.42 3.47 -11.86
N GLU A 281 -4.31 2.58 -12.24
CA GLU A 281 -5.73 2.88 -12.39
C GLU A 281 -6.34 3.40 -11.10
N VAL A 282 -6.11 2.73 -9.98
CA VAL A 282 -6.70 3.12 -8.70
C VAL A 282 -6.03 4.36 -8.10
N PHE A 283 -4.70 4.40 -8.08
CA PHE A 283 -3.95 5.40 -7.30
C PHE A 283 -3.38 6.57 -8.09
N VAL A 284 -3.30 6.47 -9.42
CA VAL A 284 -2.73 7.51 -10.28
C VAL A 284 -3.81 8.17 -11.14
N TYR A 285 -4.64 7.39 -11.82
CA TYR A 285 -5.59 7.88 -12.82
C TYR A 285 -7.05 7.92 -12.33
N GLY A 286 -7.39 7.10 -11.34
CA GLY A 286 -8.73 6.97 -10.78
C GLY A 286 -9.74 6.32 -11.74
N THR A 287 -9.30 5.39 -12.57
CA THR A 287 -10.12 4.56 -13.48
C THR A 287 -10.59 3.27 -12.78
N ASP A 288 -11.46 2.49 -13.43
CA ASP A 288 -11.96 1.21 -12.91
C ASP A 288 -11.09 0.05 -13.44
N PRO A 289 -10.29 -0.62 -12.58
CA PRO A 289 -9.32 -1.62 -13.02
C PRO A 289 -9.93 -2.93 -13.56
N THR A 290 -11.26 -3.00 -13.61
CA THR A 290 -11.99 -4.13 -14.19
C THR A 290 -12.73 -3.75 -15.47
N ASN A 291 -12.58 -2.51 -15.94
CA ASN A 291 -13.28 -1.97 -17.08
C ASN A 291 -12.34 -1.16 -18.00
N PRO A 292 -12.03 -1.67 -19.20
CA PRO A 292 -10.97 -1.14 -20.05
C PRO A 292 -11.34 0.16 -20.79
N ASP A 293 -12.38 0.87 -20.37
CA ASP A 293 -12.93 2.11 -20.95
C ASP A 293 -13.86 2.73 -19.88
N SER A 294 -13.27 3.43 -18.91
CA SER A 294 -13.97 3.92 -17.72
C SER A 294 -15.05 4.95 -18.05
N ASP A 295 -14.85 5.76 -19.08
CA ASP A 295 -15.79 6.83 -19.46
C ASP A 295 -16.77 6.45 -20.60
N ASN A 296 -16.60 5.24 -21.14
CA ASN A 296 -17.42 4.62 -22.17
C ASN A 296 -17.47 5.42 -23.49
N ASP A 297 -16.37 6.06 -23.88
CA ASP A 297 -16.27 6.81 -25.12
C ASP A 297 -15.74 6.01 -26.32
N GLY A 298 -15.28 4.78 -26.05
CA GLY A 298 -14.78 3.83 -27.02
C GLY A 298 -13.26 3.89 -27.25
N MET A 299 -12.52 4.58 -26.38
CA MET A 299 -11.06 4.56 -26.27
C MET A 299 -10.68 3.93 -24.92
N PRO A 300 -9.69 3.01 -24.87
CA PRO A 300 -9.27 2.43 -23.61
C PRO A 300 -8.45 3.38 -22.73
N ASP A 301 -8.59 3.24 -21.41
CA ASP A 301 -7.96 4.12 -20.43
C ASP A 301 -6.43 4.13 -20.58
N GLY A 302 -5.83 2.95 -20.71
CA GLY A 302 -4.40 2.77 -20.96
C GLY A 302 -3.91 3.42 -22.26
N TRP A 303 -4.74 3.42 -23.32
CA TRP A 303 -4.42 4.12 -24.56
C TRP A 303 -4.51 5.64 -24.38
N GLU A 304 -5.55 6.12 -23.72
CA GLU A 304 -5.74 7.54 -23.44
C GLU A 304 -4.60 8.09 -22.60
N VAL A 305 -4.23 7.42 -21.51
CA VAL A 305 -3.09 7.81 -20.65
C VAL A 305 -1.79 7.84 -21.44
N THR A 306 -1.53 6.83 -22.27
CA THR A 306 -0.30 6.77 -23.10
C THR A 306 -0.22 7.93 -24.08
N ASN A 307 -1.35 8.36 -24.64
CA ASN A 307 -1.46 9.53 -25.50
C ASN A 307 -1.76 10.83 -24.71
N GLY A 308 -1.79 10.70 -23.38
CA GLY A 308 -2.10 11.66 -22.32
C GLY A 308 -3.44 12.38 -22.41
N LEU A 309 -4.42 11.83 -23.10
CA LEU A 309 -5.83 12.21 -22.95
C LEU A 309 -6.32 11.88 -21.52
N ASN A 310 -7.58 12.21 -21.21
CA ASN A 310 -8.13 12.01 -19.88
C ASN A 310 -9.10 10.82 -19.87
N PRO A 311 -8.74 9.67 -19.27
CA PRO A 311 -9.54 8.44 -19.31
C PRO A 311 -10.86 8.48 -18.53
N LYS A 312 -11.21 9.64 -17.96
CA LYS A 312 -12.43 9.83 -17.15
C LYS A 312 -13.44 10.77 -17.80
N VAL A 313 -13.14 11.26 -19.01
CA VAL A 313 -13.92 12.29 -19.66
C VAL A 313 -14.06 11.97 -21.13
N ASN A 314 -15.29 11.62 -21.53
CA ASN A 314 -15.63 11.34 -22.91
C ASN A 314 -15.19 12.47 -23.85
N ASP A 315 -14.05 12.28 -24.48
CA ASP A 315 -13.38 13.24 -25.35
C ASP A 315 -13.12 12.66 -26.75
N ALA A 316 -13.66 11.47 -27.04
CA ALA A 316 -13.69 10.80 -28.34
C ALA A 316 -14.01 11.70 -29.55
N SER A 317 -14.84 12.74 -29.36
CA SER A 317 -15.24 13.72 -30.39
C SER A 317 -14.35 14.97 -30.46
N GLY A 318 -13.44 15.12 -29.49
CA GLY A 318 -12.39 16.12 -29.46
C GLY A 318 -11.35 15.90 -30.55
N ASP A 319 -10.53 16.93 -30.75
CA ASP A 319 -9.48 17.02 -31.76
C ASP A 319 -8.32 17.72 -31.06
N ALA A 320 -7.47 16.92 -30.39
CA ALA A 320 -6.50 17.44 -29.43
C ALA A 320 -5.38 18.26 -30.09
N ASP A 321 -5.10 18.03 -31.38
CA ASP A 321 -4.10 18.79 -32.15
C ASP A 321 -4.67 19.79 -33.17
N GLY A 322 -5.98 19.75 -33.42
CA GLY A 322 -6.69 20.67 -34.30
C GLY A 322 -6.53 20.37 -35.79
N ASP A 323 -6.17 19.14 -36.17
CA ASP A 323 -5.96 18.76 -37.57
C ASP A 323 -7.26 18.38 -38.32
N GLY A 324 -8.37 18.28 -37.58
CA GLY A 324 -9.70 17.93 -38.09
C GLY A 324 -10.05 16.44 -38.02
N THR A 325 -9.19 15.62 -37.42
CA THR A 325 -9.45 14.22 -37.05
C THR A 325 -9.84 14.17 -35.57
N SER A 326 -10.79 13.31 -35.20
CA SER A 326 -11.15 13.17 -33.79
C SER A 326 -10.31 12.11 -33.08
N ASN A 327 -10.15 12.24 -31.76
CA ASN A 327 -9.41 11.30 -30.92
C ASN A 327 -9.81 9.83 -31.19
N LEU A 328 -11.12 9.54 -31.24
CA LEU A 328 -11.64 8.20 -31.50
C LEU A 328 -11.27 7.67 -32.90
N ILE A 329 -11.22 8.55 -33.91
CA ILE A 329 -10.82 8.16 -35.26
C ILE A 329 -9.32 7.85 -35.29
N GLU A 330 -8.53 8.58 -34.52
CA GLU A 330 -7.08 8.38 -34.38
C GLU A 330 -6.76 7.09 -33.64
N TYR A 331 -7.43 6.82 -32.52
CA TYR A 331 -7.36 5.53 -31.81
C TYR A 331 -7.63 4.36 -32.77
N ARG A 332 -8.75 4.40 -33.50
CA ARG A 332 -9.13 3.35 -34.47
C ARG A 332 -8.14 3.19 -35.63
N GLN A 333 -7.33 4.22 -35.89
CA GLN A 333 -6.29 4.19 -36.92
C GLN A 333 -4.89 3.91 -36.34
N GLY A 334 -4.75 3.81 -35.01
CA GLY A 334 -3.47 3.62 -34.32
C GLY A 334 -2.54 4.83 -34.44
N ARG A 335 -3.09 6.04 -34.36
CA ARG A 335 -2.39 7.32 -34.52
C ARG A 335 -2.26 8.06 -33.18
N ASP A 336 -1.29 8.97 -33.10
CA ASP A 336 -1.13 9.85 -31.94
C ASP A 336 -2.04 11.08 -32.05
N PRO A 337 -3.04 11.26 -31.16
CA PRO A 337 -4.03 12.34 -31.21
C PRO A 337 -3.47 13.73 -30.93
N ARG A 338 -2.18 13.83 -30.59
CA ARG A 338 -1.51 15.10 -30.29
C ARG A 338 -0.58 15.55 -31.41
N THR A 339 -0.55 14.82 -32.51
CA THR A 339 0.39 15.05 -33.60
C THR A 339 -0.30 15.06 -34.96
N GLY A 340 -0.47 16.26 -35.53
CA GLY A 340 -1.30 16.40 -36.73
C GLY A 340 -0.72 15.65 -37.93
N ALA A 341 -1.59 15.10 -38.79
CA ALA A 341 -1.38 14.12 -39.88
C ALA A 341 -0.10 14.19 -40.76
N THR A 342 0.70 15.26 -40.69
CA THR A 342 2.01 15.39 -41.35
C THR A 342 3.19 14.78 -40.59
N ASN A 343 3.06 14.43 -39.29
CA ASN A 343 4.14 13.92 -38.45
C ASN A 343 3.92 12.50 -37.87
N ASP A 344 2.74 11.90 -38.09
CA ASP A 344 2.33 10.57 -37.60
C ASP A 344 2.98 9.39 -38.36
N THR A 345 4.25 9.54 -38.78
CA THR A 345 5.02 8.49 -39.49
C THR A 345 6.23 7.99 -38.70
N THR A 346 6.31 8.31 -37.42
CA THR A 346 7.40 7.84 -36.55
C THR A 346 6.89 7.17 -35.30
N SER A 347 6.19 6.04 -35.44
CA SER A 347 6.10 5.05 -34.37
C SER A 347 7.51 4.56 -34.04
N VAL A 348 8.13 5.17 -33.04
CA VAL A 348 9.30 4.60 -32.39
C VAL A 348 8.75 3.44 -31.56
N VAL A 349 8.72 2.25 -32.14
CA VAL A 349 8.51 1.02 -31.38
C VAL A 349 9.69 0.91 -30.41
N ASN A 350 9.53 1.41 -29.19
CA ASN A 350 10.42 1.12 -28.08
C ASN A 350 10.18 -0.33 -27.64
N LEU A 351 10.62 -1.27 -28.48
CA LEU A 351 10.77 -2.65 -28.09
C LEU A 351 11.85 -2.65 -26.99
N LYS A 352 11.45 -2.67 -25.72
CA LYS A 352 12.35 -3.04 -24.62
C LYS A 352 12.75 -4.50 -24.87
N VAL A 353 13.85 -4.68 -25.59
CA VAL A 353 14.51 -5.97 -25.71
C VAL A 353 15.08 -6.29 -24.33
N PHE A 354 14.35 -7.08 -23.56
CA PHE A 354 14.92 -7.75 -22.39
C PHE A 354 15.97 -8.72 -22.91
N THR A 355 17.24 -8.35 -22.72
CA THR A 355 18.34 -9.25 -23.00
C THR A 355 18.36 -10.26 -21.87
N VAL A 356 17.89 -11.48 -22.12
CA VAL A 356 18.13 -12.63 -21.24
C VAL A 356 19.64 -12.87 -21.27
N LEU A 357 20.32 -12.61 -20.15
CA LEU A 357 21.69 -13.06 -19.94
C LEU A 357 21.63 -14.57 -19.66
N GLU A 358 22.22 -15.38 -20.55
CA GLU A 358 22.62 -16.76 -20.24
C GLU A 358 23.79 -16.78 -19.24
#